data_AF-A0AAN9VIJ9-F1
#
_entry.id   AF-A0AAN9VIJ9-F1
#
_cell.length_a   1.000
_cell.length_b   1.000
_cell.length_c   1.000
_cell.angle_alpha   90.00
_cell.angle_beta   90.00
_cell.angle_gamma   90.00
#
_symmetry.space_group_name_H-M   'P 1'
#
loop_
_entity.id
_entity.type
_entity.pdbx_description
1 polymer ?
#
loop_
_entity_poly.entity_id
_entity_poly.type
_entity_poly.pdbx_seq_one_letter_code
_entity_poly.pdbx_strand_id
1 'polypeptide(L)'
;MTNPANNATPLRVLCIHGYRQNGEIFRQKTGSLRKLLKLHVDFVYVTAPNEISSDDEACEPKEAGEQGSFGQRGWWFTNENNTFESKKLTDMCVGLEKSVAVIDTAFKEQGPFDGILGFSQGASFVSLLCGMYKKEIFQHKIKFAIMIAGFKSRCSLHDMYYDSIINIPTLHIFGETDQVIPQEMSQDLLQYFEDPVTITHPGGHYVPATKSQKQSFLDFINSVRS
;
A
#
# COMPACT_ATOMS: atom_id res chain seq x y z
N MET A 1 19.32 -34.41 2.39
CA MET A 1 18.32 -33.97 3.38
C MET A 1 17.33 -33.06 2.67
N THR A 2 16.18 -33.60 2.31
CA THR A 2 15.13 -32.89 1.56
C THR A 2 14.38 -31.98 2.53
N ASN A 3 14.45 -30.67 2.29
CA ASN A 3 13.70 -29.67 3.04
C ASN A 3 12.20 -29.99 2.90
N PRO A 4 11.43 -30.21 3.97
CA PRO A 4 10.01 -30.44 3.83
C PRO A 4 9.41 -29.17 3.25
N ALA A 5 8.91 -29.25 2.01
CA ALA A 5 8.13 -28.18 1.42
C ALA A 5 7.00 -27.87 2.41
N ASN A 6 7.05 -26.67 2.99
CA ASN A 6 6.12 -26.25 4.02
C ASN A 6 4.71 -26.22 3.40
N ASN A 7 3.89 -27.24 3.70
CA ASN A 7 2.53 -27.45 3.17
C ASN A 7 1.51 -26.42 3.70
N ALA A 8 1.96 -25.25 4.15
CA ALA A 8 1.07 -24.20 4.64
C ALA A 8 0.41 -23.49 3.46
N THR A 9 -0.90 -23.27 3.54
CA THR A 9 -1.65 -22.49 2.56
C THR A 9 -1.02 -21.10 2.40
N PRO A 10 -0.86 -20.58 1.15
CA PRO A 10 -0.40 -19.21 0.93
C PRO A 10 -1.33 -18.20 1.63
N LEU A 11 -0.75 -17.19 2.27
CA LEU A 11 -1.52 -16.09 2.85
C LEU A 11 -2.13 -15.27 1.72
N ARG A 12 -3.39 -14.86 1.84
CA ARG A 12 -4.05 -14.05 0.82
C ARG A 12 -3.89 -12.58 1.16
N VAL A 13 -3.30 -11.80 0.25
CA VAL A 13 -2.98 -10.39 0.46
C VAL A 13 -3.66 -9.54 -0.59
N LEU A 14 -4.45 -8.56 -0.14
CA LEU A 14 -5.08 -7.58 -1.01
C LEU A 14 -4.10 -6.44 -1.33
N CYS A 15 -3.86 -6.18 -2.61
CA CYS A 15 -2.89 -5.24 -3.13
C CYS A 15 -3.55 -3.94 -3.60
N ILE A 16 -3.07 -2.82 -3.06
CA ILE A 16 -3.60 -1.46 -3.20
C ILE A 16 -2.53 -0.59 -3.89
N HIS A 17 -2.80 -0.19 -5.13
CA HIS A 17 -1.81 0.46 -6.02
C HIS A 17 -1.48 1.92 -5.64
N GLY A 18 -0.44 2.50 -6.25
CA GLY A 18 -0.10 3.92 -6.08
C GLY A 18 -0.95 4.87 -6.91
N TYR A 19 -0.82 6.17 -6.68
CA TYR A 19 -1.49 7.21 -7.48
C TYR A 19 -1.13 7.10 -8.97
N ARG A 20 -2.07 7.40 -9.88
CA ARG A 20 -1.93 7.25 -11.34
C ARG A 20 -1.60 5.83 -11.82
N GLN A 21 -2.06 4.82 -11.07
CA GLN A 21 -1.99 3.41 -11.46
C GLN A 21 -3.39 2.80 -11.45
N ASN A 22 -3.46 1.50 -11.76
CA ASN A 22 -4.63 0.65 -11.54
C ASN A 22 -4.14 -0.74 -11.08
N GLY A 23 -5.07 -1.64 -10.76
CA GLY A 23 -4.76 -2.98 -10.27
C GLY A 23 -3.92 -3.82 -11.25
N GLU A 24 -4.16 -3.69 -12.55
CA GLU A 24 -3.41 -4.41 -13.57
C GLU A 24 -1.96 -3.92 -13.68
N ILE A 25 -1.76 -2.60 -13.78
CA ILE A 25 -0.43 -1.98 -13.79
C ILE A 25 0.33 -2.37 -12.53
N PHE A 26 -0.33 -2.36 -11.38
CA PHE A 26 0.32 -2.71 -10.12
C PHE A 26 0.72 -4.20 -10.10
N ARG A 27 -0.13 -5.10 -10.59
CA ARG A 27 0.18 -6.53 -10.73
C ARG A 27 1.38 -6.80 -11.66
N GLN A 28 1.54 -5.98 -12.70
CA GLN A 28 2.69 -6.05 -13.59
C GLN A 28 3.96 -5.54 -12.88
N LYS A 29 3.91 -4.36 -12.25
CA LYS A 29 5.04 -3.76 -11.51
C LYS A 29 5.53 -4.62 -10.34
N THR A 30 4.64 -5.36 -9.70
CA THR A 30 4.99 -6.29 -8.61
C THR A 30 5.34 -7.70 -9.10
N GLY A 31 5.52 -7.93 -10.40
CA GLY A 31 5.78 -9.25 -10.98
C GLY A 31 6.97 -9.98 -10.34
N SER A 32 8.07 -9.27 -10.08
CA SER A 32 9.25 -9.81 -9.39
C SER A 32 8.94 -10.20 -7.94
N LEU A 33 8.21 -9.35 -7.19
CA LEU A 33 7.79 -9.64 -5.81
C LEU A 33 6.84 -10.85 -5.76
N ARG A 34 5.88 -10.91 -6.68
CA ARG A 34 4.98 -12.05 -6.85
C ARG A 34 5.76 -13.35 -7.10
N LYS A 35 6.75 -13.33 -8.00
CA LYS A 35 7.62 -14.49 -8.25
C LYS A 35 8.43 -14.87 -7.01
N LEU A 36 8.90 -13.87 -6.26
CA LEU A 36 9.72 -14.04 -5.06
C LEU A 36 8.96 -14.75 -3.93
N LEU A 37 7.69 -14.41 -3.75
CA LEU A 37 6.82 -14.87 -2.66
C LEU A 37 5.75 -15.88 -3.08
N LYS A 38 5.83 -16.41 -4.30
CA LYS A 38 4.79 -17.27 -4.93
C LYS A 38 4.35 -18.50 -4.11
N LEU A 39 5.20 -19.01 -3.21
CA LEU A 39 4.91 -20.17 -2.36
C LEU A 39 4.29 -19.77 -1.01
N HIS A 40 4.33 -18.49 -0.65
CA HIS A 40 3.96 -18.00 0.67
C HIS A 40 2.78 -17.03 0.63
N VAL A 41 2.56 -16.35 -0.50
CA VAL A 41 1.54 -15.30 -0.63
C VAL A 41 0.80 -15.43 -1.97
N ASP A 42 -0.52 -15.38 -1.89
CA ASP A 42 -1.42 -15.16 -3.03
C ASP A 42 -1.85 -13.69 -3.04
N PHE A 43 -1.56 -13.00 -4.15
CA PHE A 43 -1.79 -11.56 -4.27
C PHE A 43 -3.01 -11.26 -5.13
N VAL A 44 -3.97 -10.54 -4.56
CA VAL A 44 -5.20 -10.11 -5.24
C VAL A 44 -5.16 -8.59 -5.42
N TYR A 45 -5.38 -8.09 -6.63
CA TYR A 45 -5.20 -6.67 -6.96
C TYR A 45 -6.55 -6.01 -7.18
N VAL A 46 -6.74 -4.84 -6.59
CA VAL A 46 -7.93 -3.99 -6.79
C VAL A 46 -7.54 -2.69 -7.48
N THR A 47 -8.52 -2.06 -8.12
CA THR A 47 -8.37 -0.78 -8.79
C THR A 47 -9.16 0.28 -8.02
N ALA A 48 -8.52 1.41 -7.73
CA ALA A 48 -9.17 2.53 -7.06
C ALA A 48 -10.32 3.09 -7.92
N PRO A 49 -11.38 3.63 -7.29
CA PRO A 49 -12.59 4.04 -8.01
C PRO A 49 -12.49 5.44 -8.62
N ASN A 50 -11.59 6.29 -8.13
CA ASN A 50 -11.56 7.69 -8.53
C ASN A 50 -10.71 7.87 -9.79
N GLU A 51 -11.31 8.39 -10.86
CA GLU A 51 -10.62 8.68 -12.11
C GLU A 51 -9.83 9.97 -12.02
N ILE A 52 -8.63 9.98 -12.60
CA ILE A 52 -7.78 11.17 -12.69
C ILE A 52 -8.01 11.78 -14.07
N SER A 53 -8.28 13.08 -14.14
CA SER A 53 -8.50 13.75 -15.43
C SER A 53 -7.20 13.78 -16.25
N SER A 54 -7.34 13.69 -17.57
CA SER A 54 -6.23 13.82 -18.51
C SER A 54 -5.58 15.20 -18.51
N ASP A 55 -6.31 16.22 -18.03
CA ASP A 55 -5.91 17.63 -18.06
C ASP A 55 -5.02 18.03 -16.87
N ASP A 56 -4.66 17.07 -16.03
CA ASP A 56 -3.80 17.29 -14.89
C ASP A 56 -2.33 17.36 -15.34
N GLU A 57 -1.95 18.55 -15.82
CA GLU A 57 -0.63 18.95 -16.37
C GLU A 57 0.53 18.88 -15.35
N ALA A 58 0.25 18.57 -14.08
CA ALA A 58 1.22 18.70 -13.00
C ALA A 58 2.40 17.71 -13.04
N CYS A 59 2.36 16.68 -13.89
CA CYS A 59 3.48 15.76 -14.08
C CYS A 59 3.55 15.26 -15.53
N GLU A 60 4.60 15.62 -16.25
CA GLU A 60 4.94 14.96 -17.52
C GLU A 60 5.00 13.44 -17.33
N PRO A 61 4.53 12.65 -18.31
CA PRO A 61 4.55 11.20 -18.25
C PRO A 61 5.99 10.68 -18.34
N LYS A 62 6.71 10.67 -17.21
CA LYS A 62 7.96 9.92 -17.10
C LYS A 62 7.62 8.46 -16.81
N GLU A 63 7.77 7.65 -17.84
CA GLU A 63 7.73 6.18 -17.84
C GLU A 63 6.36 5.51 -17.83
N ALA A 64 5.35 6.13 -18.42
CA ALA A 64 4.27 5.35 -19.00
C ALA A 64 4.66 5.04 -20.45
N GLY A 65 5.14 3.82 -20.73
CA GLY A 65 5.23 3.32 -22.10
C GLY A 65 3.87 3.51 -22.82
N GLU A 66 3.86 3.40 -24.15
CA GLU A 66 2.78 3.79 -25.09
C GLU A 66 1.33 3.27 -24.78
N GLN A 67 1.10 2.55 -23.68
CA GLN A 67 -0.20 2.20 -23.10
C GLN A 67 -0.72 3.22 -22.05
N GLY A 68 -0.08 4.39 -21.91
CA GLY A 68 0.07 5.16 -20.68
C GLY A 68 -1.00 6.16 -20.20
N SER A 69 -2.21 6.24 -20.78
CA SER A 69 -3.24 7.20 -20.31
C SER A 69 -4.57 6.59 -19.89
N PHE A 70 -4.88 5.35 -20.28
CA PHE A 70 -6.19 4.77 -19.99
C PHE A 70 -6.25 4.18 -18.57
N GLY A 71 -7.23 4.63 -17.80
CA GLY A 71 -7.54 4.06 -16.48
C GLY A 71 -6.56 4.45 -15.37
N GLN A 72 -6.00 5.67 -15.40
CA GLN A 72 -5.31 6.22 -14.23
C GLN A 72 -6.31 6.45 -13.10
N ARG A 73 -5.99 5.95 -11.91
CA ARG A 73 -6.86 6.03 -10.74
C ARG A 73 -6.12 6.52 -9.49
N GLY A 74 -6.89 7.08 -8.56
CA GLY A 74 -6.43 7.50 -7.23
C GLY A 74 -7.36 7.04 -6.11
N TRP A 75 -6.83 6.93 -4.90
CA TRP A 75 -7.60 6.51 -3.71
C TRP A 75 -8.35 7.67 -3.04
N TRP A 76 -7.77 8.86 -3.04
CA TRP A 76 -8.47 10.10 -2.71
C TRP A 76 -7.72 11.27 -3.32
N PHE A 77 -8.35 12.43 -3.33
CA PHE A 77 -7.77 13.67 -3.80
C PHE A 77 -7.66 14.70 -2.67
N THR A 78 -6.65 15.57 -2.78
CA THR A 78 -6.26 16.55 -1.76
C THR A 78 -6.36 17.99 -2.26
N ASN A 79 -6.86 18.19 -3.48
CA ASN A 79 -7.02 19.48 -4.15
C ASN A 79 -8.37 19.57 -4.89
N GLU A 80 -8.82 20.80 -5.17
CA GLU A 80 -10.09 21.10 -5.86
C GLU A 80 -10.20 20.53 -7.27
N ASN A 81 -9.08 20.39 -7.98
CA ASN A 81 -9.02 19.84 -9.33
C ASN A 81 -8.98 18.29 -9.35
N ASN A 82 -9.36 17.62 -8.26
CA ASN A 82 -9.34 16.15 -8.13
C ASN A 82 -7.95 15.53 -8.35
N THR A 83 -6.92 16.16 -7.74
CA THR A 83 -5.53 15.69 -7.80
C THR A 83 -5.00 15.32 -6.43
N PHE A 84 -3.91 14.57 -6.39
CA PHE A 84 -3.29 14.11 -5.16
C PHE A 84 -1.86 14.62 -5.00
N GLU A 85 -1.56 15.19 -3.84
CA GLU A 85 -0.22 15.60 -3.45
C GLU A 85 0.15 14.98 -2.10
N SER A 86 1.24 14.21 -2.05
CA SER A 86 1.68 13.51 -0.84
C SER A 86 2.29 14.43 0.22
N LYS A 87 2.87 15.57 -0.19
CA LYS A 87 3.69 16.44 0.66
C LYS A 87 2.95 17.65 1.23
N LYS A 88 1.81 18.02 0.64
CA LYS A 88 1.07 19.24 0.97
C LYS A 88 0.04 18.96 2.06
N LEU A 89 0.02 19.80 3.09
CA LEU A 89 -1.04 19.78 4.10
C LEU A 89 -2.34 20.29 3.50
N THR A 90 -3.46 19.65 3.85
CA THR A 90 -4.79 20.01 3.36
C THR A 90 -5.85 19.61 4.39
N ASP A 91 -7.04 20.18 4.28
CA ASP A 91 -8.27 19.71 4.92
C ASP A 91 -9.25 19.10 3.90
N MET A 92 -8.83 19.00 2.64
CA MET A 92 -9.61 18.38 1.57
C MET A 92 -9.39 16.87 1.51
N CYS A 93 -10.50 16.14 1.42
CA CYS A 93 -10.50 14.72 1.13
C CYS A 93 -11.68 14.40 0.22
N VAL A 94 -11.39 14.09 -1.04
CA VAL A 94 -12.42 13.74 -2.02
C VAL A 94 -12.23 12.31 -2.48
N GLY A 95 -13.26 11.48 -2.34
CA GLY A 95 -13.32 10.13 -2.90
C GLY A 95 -12.83 9.00 -1.97
N LEU A 96 -12.43 9.30 -0.74
CA LEU A 96 -11.97 8.29 0.22
C LEU A 96 -13.08 7.28 0.56
N GLU A 97 -14.32 7.73 0.73
CA GLU A 97 -15.45 6.86 1.07
C GLU A 97 -15.70 5.83 -0.03
N LYS A 98 -15.62 6.25 -1.30
CA LYS A 98 -15.71 5.34 -2.46
C LYS A 98 -14.58 4.32 -2.42
N SER A 99 -13.37 4.75 -2.07
CA SER A 99 -12.21 3.88 -1.96
C SER A 99 -12.33 2.87 -0.84
N VAL A 100 -12.83 3.26 0.34
CA VAL A 100 -13.13 2.33 1.44
C VAL A 100 -14.21 1.32 1.00
N ALA A 101 -15.23 1.77 0.28
CA ALA A 101 -16.26 0.87 -0.25
C ALA A 101 -15.70 -0.18 -1.24
N VAL A 102 -14.73 0.18 -2.09
CA VAL A 102 -14.06 -0.80 -2.98
C VAL A 102 -13.32 -1.88 -2.16
N ILE A 103 -12.64 -1.48 -1.08
CA ILE A 103 -11.96 -2.43 -0.21
C ILE A 103 -12.97 -3.32 0.52
N ASP A 104 -14.03 -2.73 1.07
CA ASP A 104 -15.11 -3.47 1.73
C ASP A 104 -15.75 -4.53 0.80
N THR A 105 -16.09 -4.14 -0.43
CA THR A 105 -16.59 -5.06 -1.46
C THR A 105 -15.58 -6.16 -1.77
N ALA A 106 -14.30 -5.83 -1.93
CA ALA A 106 -13.26 -6.83 -2.20
C ALA A 106 -13.15 -7.86 -1.07
N PHE A 107 -13.18 -7.44 0.19
CA PHE A 107 -13.17 -8.36 1.34
C PHE A 107 -14.42 -9.24 1.38
N LYS A 108 -15.61 -8.70 1.06
CA LYS A 108 -16.87 -9.46 1.03
C LYS A 108 -16.92 -10.49 -0.09
N GLU A 109 -16.47 -10.13 -1.29
CA GLU A 109 -16.64 -10.96 -2.49
C GLU A 109 -15.45 -11.87 -2.78
N GLN A 110 -14.23 -11.45 -2.43
CA GLN A 110 -12.99 -12.13 -2.78
C GLN A 110 -12.18 -12.57 -1.56
N GLY A 111 -12.63 -12.23 -0.34
CA GLY A 111 -11.99 -12.67 0.90
C GLY A 111 -12.17 -14.17 1.20
N PRO A 112 -11.73 -14.65 2.37
CA PRO A 112 -10.99 -13.89 3.38
C PRO A 112 -9.58 -13.49 2.89
N PHE A 113 -9.12 -12.32 3.33
CA PHE A 113 -7.73 -11.90 3.21
C PHE A 113 -7.06 -11.96 4.57
N ASP A 114 -5.79 -12.35 4.60
CA ASP A 114 -4.97 -12.35 5.81
C ASP A 114 -4.34 -10.98 6.07
N GLY A 115 -3.94 -10.28 5.00
CA GLY A 115 -3.31 -8.98 5.12
C GLY A 115 -3.55 -8.08 3.91
N ILE A 116 -3.05 -6.85 4.01
CA ILE A 116 -3.14 -5.85 2.95
C ILE A 116 -1.75 -5.32 2.61
N LEU A 117 -1.52 -5.02 1.34
CA LEU A 117 -0.27 -4.46 0.83
C LEU A 117 -0.57 -3.20 0.03
N GLY A 118 0.14 -2.11 0.32
CA GLY A 118 0.00 -0.86 -0.40
C GLY A 118 1.32 -0.35 -0.96
N PHE A 119 1.26 0.42 -2.05
CA PHE A 119 2.39 1.18 -2.58
C PHE A 119 2.06 2.68 -2.67
N SER A 120 2.97 3.56 -2.24
CA SER A 120 2.84 5.02 -2.36
C SER A 120 1.52 5.53 -1.76
N GLN A 121 0.66 6.21 -2.54
CA GLN A 121 -0.69 6.58 -2.09
C GLN A 121 -1.48 5.39 -1.52
N GLY A 122 -1.37 4.21 -2.13
CA GLY A 122 -2.00 2.98 -1.63
C GLY A 122 -1.41 2.50 -0.30
N ALA A 123 -0.12 2.73 -0.03
CA ALA A 123 0.50 2.43 1.27
C ALA A 123 0.00 3.40 2.35
N SER A 124 -0.14 4.68 2.00
CA SER A 124 -0.78 5.66 2.89
C SER A 124 -2.26 5.29 3.14
N PHE A 125 -2.99 4.82 2.12
CA PHE A 125 -4.36 4.31 2.31
C PHE A 125 -4.41 3.07 3.22
N VAL A 126 -3.48 2.13 3.06
CA VAL A 126 -3.33 0.98 3.96
C VAL A 126 -3.18 1.43 5.41
N SER A 127 -2.35 2.45 5.68
CA SER A 127 -2.21 2.97 7.04
C SER A 127 -3.51 3.58 7.58
N LEU A 128 -4.32 4.23 6.74
CA LEU A 128 -5.65 4.73 7.12
C LEU A 128 -6.60 3.58 7.44
N LEU A 129 -6.63 2.52 6.63
CA LEU A 129 -7.45 1.32 6.88
C LEU A 129 -7.07 0.65 8.20
N CYS A 130 -5.78 0.60 8.55
CA CYS A 130 -5.33 0.10 9.84
C CYS A 130 -5.83 0.96 11.01
N GLY A 131 -5.77 2.30 10.89
CA GLY A 131 -6.34 3.22 11.88
C GLY A 131 -7.88 3.11 11.97
N MET A 132 -8.57 3.01 10.84
CA MET A 132 -10.02 2.77 10.79
C MET A 132 -10.41 1.44 11.42
N TYR A 133 -9.60 0.39 11.26
CA TYR A 133 -9.78 -0.91 11.93
C TYR A 133 -9.64 -0.78 13.44
N LYS A 134 -8.60 -0.06 13.90
CA LYS A 134 -8.40 0.23 15.34
C LYS A 134 -9.57 1.00 15.95
N LYS A 135 -10.23 1.85 15.16
CA LYS A 135 -11.42 2.63 15.53
C LYS A 135 -12.74 1.89 15.35
N GLU A 136 -12.71 0.62 14.94
CA GLU A 136 -13.90 -0.21 14.65
C GLU A 136 -14.81 0.34 13.53
N ILE A 137 -14.29 1.27 12.71
CA ILE A 137 -14.98 1.84 11.53
C ILE A 137 -14.88 0.88 10.35
N PHE A 138 -13.71 0.25 10.16
CA PHE A 138 -13.50 -0.79 9.17
C PHE A 138 -13.44 -2.15 9.86
N GLN A 139 -14.41 -3.03 9.60
CA GLN A 139 -14.64 -4.22 10.42
C GLN A 139 -13.99 -5.51 9.87
N HIS A 140 -13.36 -5.45 8.69
CA HIS A 140 -12.67 -6.63 8.16
C HIS A 140 -11.37 -6.87 8.91
N LYS A 141 -11.18 -8.09 9.39
CA LYS A 141 -9.98 -8.47 10.13
C LYS A 141 -8.73 -8.35 9.25
N ILE A 142 -7.76 -7.55 9.70
CA ILE A 142 -6.44 -7.41 9.10
C ILE A 142 -5.43 -8.06 10.06
N LYS A 143 -4.79 -9.17 9.67
CA LYS A 143 -3.77 -9.82 10.52
C LYS A 143 -2.43 -9.11 10.43
N PHE A 144 -2.12 -8.50 9.28
CA PHE A 144 -0.89 -7.74 9.07
C PHE A 144 -1.03 -6.76 7.88
N ALA A 145 -0.15 -5.78 7.81
CA ALA A 145 -0.07 -4.84 6.71
C ALA A 145 1.35 -4.65 6.17
N ILE A 146 1.49 -4.49 4.86
CA ILE A 146 2.77 -4.21 4.18
C ILE A 146 2.64 -2.86 3.46
N MET A 147 3.53 -1.92 3.78
CA MET A 147 3.50 -0.55 3.26
C MET A 147 4.81 -0.24 2.56
N ILE A 148 4.75 -0.04 1.25
CA ILE A 148 5.92 0.27 0.40
C ILE A 148 5.84 1.74 -0.02
N ALA A 149 6.86 2.53 0.31
CA ALA A 149 6.85 3.99 0.18
C ALA A 149 5.60 4.62 0.83
N GLY A 150 5.22 4.12 2.01
CA GLY A 150 4.10 4.64 2.80
C GLY A 150 4.46 5.93 3.53
N PHE A 151 3.45 6.75 3.82
CA PHE A 151 3.58 8.00 4.56
C PHE A 151 2.26 8.30 5.29
N LYS A 152 2.33 9.03 6.41
CA LYS A 152 1.13 9.54 7.08
C LYS A 152 0.39 10.49 6.14
N SER A 153 -0.93 10.30 6.02
CA SER A 153 -1.75 11.21 5.23
C SER A 153 -1.61 12.66 5.74
N ARG A 154 -1.49 13.61 4.81
CA ARG A 154 -1.35 15.05 5.09
C ARG A 154 -2.70 15.78 5.10
N CYS A 155 -3.81 15.05 5.02
CA CYS A 155 -5.15 15.59 5.23
C CYS A 155 -5.48 15.61 6.73
N SER A 156 -5.81 16.77 7.29
CA SER A 156 -6.14 16.94 8.71
C SER A 156 -7.36 16.14 9.16
N LEU A 157 -8.31 15.88 8.25
CA LEU A 157 -9.47 15.02 8.51
C LEU A 157 -9.07 13.58 8.87
N HIS A 158 -7.85 13.15 8.52
CA HIS A 158 -7.36 11.80 8.78
C HIS A 158 -6.61 11.68 10.10
N ASP A 159 -6.32 12.78 10.81
CA ASP A 159 -5.54 12.76 12.05
C ASP A 159 -6.18 11.89 13.14
N MET A 160 -7.52 11.82 13.14
CA MET A 160 -8.28 10.95 14.04
C MET A 160 -7.96 9.45 13.90
N TYR A 161 -7.40 9.00 12.77
CA TYR A 161 -7.00 7.61 12.56
C TYR A 161 -5.59 7.29 13.09
N TYR A 162 -4.88 8.31 13.59
CA TYR A 162 -3.52 8.22 14.10
C TYR A 162 -3.38 8.71 15.55
N ASP A 163 -4.49 8.79 16.29
CA ASP A 163 -4.53 9.31 17.67
C ASP A 163 -4.15 8.26 18.74
N SER A 164 -3.88 7.02 18.33
CA SER A 164 -3.53 5.90 19.18
C SER A 164 -2.65 4.91 18.44
N ILE A 165 -1.86 4.13 19.19
CA ILE A 165 -0.96 3.13 18.61
C ILE A 165 -1.76 1.98 17.97
N ILE A 166 -1.42 1.69 16.72
CA ILE A 166 -1.97 0.60 15.91
C ILE A 166 -1.17 -0.66 16.20
N ASN A 167 -1.83 -1.70 16.69
CA ASN A 167 -1.23 -2.97 17.12
C ASN A 167 -1.31 -4.09 16.07
N ILE A 168 -1.57 -3.72 14.81
CA ILE A 168 -1.48 -4.65 13.68
C ILE A 168 0.00 -4.82 13.35
N PRO A 169 0.55 -6.05 13.24
CA PRO A 169 1.91 -6.25 12.75
C PRO A 169 2.12 -5.62 11.37
N THR A 170 3.13 -4.76 11.24
CA THR A 170 3.40 -4.05 9.98
C THR A 170 4.83 -4.22 9.47
N LEU A 171 4.94 -4.24 8.15
CA LEU A 171 6.21 -4.16 7.43
C LEU A 171 6.24 -2.88 6.61
N HIS A 172 7.21 -2.01 6.89
CA HIS A 172 7.42 -0.75 6.21
C HIS A 172 8.67 -0.83 5.33
N ILE A 173 8.54 -0.50 4.06
CA ILE A 173 9.62 -0.54 3.09
C ILE A 173 9.76 0.82 2.45
N PHE A 174 10.98 1.38 2.41
CA PHE A 174 11.23 2.69 1.81
C PHE A 174 12.64 2.79 1.19
N GLY A 175 12.74 3.59 0.13
CA GLY A 175 13.97 3.77 -0.64
C GLY A 175 14.80 4.95 -0.13
N GLU A 176 16.11 4.74 -0.01
CA GLU A 176 17.06 5.74 0.51
C GLU A 176 17.22 6.96 -0.42
N THR A 177 16.87 6.81 -1.71
CA THR A 177 16.96 7.88 -2.72
C THR A 177 15.61 8.30 -3.28
N ASP A 178 14.50 7.90 -2.64
CA ASP A 178 13.14 8.23 -3.09
C ASP A 178 12.85 9.74 -3.01
N GLN A 179 12.65 10.38 -4.16
CA GLN A 179 12.34 11.81 -4.26
C GLN A 179 10.82 12.09 -4.28
N VAL A 180 10.00 11.07 -4.52
CA VAL A 180 8.54 11.17 -4.54
C VAL A 180 8.02 11.16 -3.11
N ILE A 181 8.44 10.14 -2.34
CA ILE A 181 8.19 10.01 -0.91
C ILE A 181 9.56 9.94 -0.21
N PRO A 182 10.11 11.08 0.24
CA PRO A 182 11.35 11.10 1.02
C PRO A 182 11.27 10.13 2.20
N GLN A 183 12.38 9.44 2.48
CA GLN A 183 12.46 8.40 3.51
C GLN A 183 11.96 8.89 4.88
N GLU A 184 12.19 10.16 5.21
CA GLU A 184 11.75 10.78 6.45
C GLU A 184 10.23 10.71 6.61
N MET A 185 9.46 10.87 5.51
CA MET A 185 8.00 10.75 5.56
C MET A 185 7.54 9.32 5.85
N SER A 186 8.30 8.32 5.40
CA SER A 186 8.05 6.91 5.73
C SER A 186 8.46 6.56 7.15
N GLN A 187 9.55 7.16 7.64
CA GLN A 187 9.99 7.01 9.04
C GLN A 187 9.02 7.67 10.01
N ASP A 188 8.51 8.87 9.69
CA ASP A 188 7.48 9.57 10.47
C ASP A 188 6.24 8.70 10.70
N LEU A 189 5.88 7.84 9.73
CA LEU A 189 4.73 6.95 9.86
C LEU A 189 4.93 5.84 10.91
N LEU A 190 6.18 5.46 11.22
CA LEU A 190 6.47 4.32 12.11
C LEU A 190 5.97 4.55 13.54
N GLN A 191 5.94 5.80 14.01
CA GLN A 191 5.55 6.15 15.39
C GLN A 191 4.09 5.78 15.73
N TYR A 192 3.26 5.49 14.72
CA TYR A 192 1.85 5.16 14.89
C TYR A 192 1.58 3.64 14.98
N PHE A 193 2.62 2.81 14.83
CA PHE A 193 2.51 1.36 14.84
C PHE A 193 3.32 0.75 15.98
N GLU A 194 2.79 -0.33 16.57
CA GLU A 194 3.48 -1.13 17.58
C GLU A 194 4.52 -2.03 16.90
N ASP A 195 5.77 -1.95 17.34
CA ASP A 195 6.91 -2.76 16.87
C ASP A 195 7.00 -2.94 15.33
N PRO A 196 7.00 -1.85 14.53
CA PRO A 196 7.01 -1.96 13.07
C PRO A 196 8.34 -2.55 12.57
N VAL A 197 8.25 -3.50 11.64
CA VAL A 197 9.43 -4.05 10.95
C VAL A 197 9.77 -3.15 9.75
N THR A 198 11.05 -2.85 9.55
CA THR A 198 11.50 -1.97 8.45
C THR A 198 12.46 -2.67 7.50
N ILE A 199 12.36 -2.36 6.20
CA ILE A 199 13.33 -2.72 5.17
C ILE A 199 13.69 -1.46 4.37
N THR A 200 14.98 -1.19 4.17
CA THR A 200 15.44 -0.15 3.24
C THR A 200 15.99 -0.74 1.95
N HIS A 201 16.08 0.11 0.92
CA HIS A 201 16.77 -0.22 -0.32
C HIS A 201 17.43 1.02 -0.93
N PRO A 202 18.51 0.89 -1.71
CA PRO A 202 19.31 2.04 -2.14
C PRO A 202 18.67 2.90 -3.25
N GLY A 203 17.68 2.36 -3.97
CA GLY A 203 17.05 3.08 -5.09
C GLY A 203 15.85 3.95 -4.71
N GLY A 204 15.21 4.55 -5.72
CA GLY A 204 14.10 5.52 -5.56
C GLY A 204 12.70 4.91 -5.42
N HIS A 205 11.70 5.49 -6.09
CA HIS A 205 10.28 5.18 -5.87
C HIS A 205 9.78 3.91 -6.60
N TYR A 206 10.07 2.72 -6.07
CA TYR A 206 9.63 1.45 -6.66
C TYR A 206 9.37 0.35 -5.62
N VAL A 207 8.81 -0.77 -6.08
CA VAL A 207 8.61 -1.97 -5.24
C VAL A 207 9.86 -2.84 -5.29
N PRO A 208 10.62 -2.99 -4.18
CA PRO A 208 11.82 -3.81 -4.18
C PRO A 208 11.48 -5.31 -4.23
N ALA A 209 12.29 -6.05 -4.98
CA ALA A 209 12.12 -7.50 -5.17
C ALA A 209 13.47 -8.21 -5.41
N THR A 210 14.52 -7.75 -4.75
CA THR A 210 15.85 -8.36 -4.89
C THR A 210 16.02 -9.57 -3.97
N LYS A 211 17.07 -10.36 -4.22
CA LYS A 211 17.39 -11.51 -3.36
C LYS A 211 17.75 -11.09 -1.92
N SER A 212 18.36 -9.93 -1.71
CA SER A 212 18.73 -9.46 -0.37
C SER A 212 17.50 -9.15 0.48
N GLN A 213 16.46 -8.55 -0.11
CA GLN A 213 15.20 -8.26 0.60
C GLN A 213 14.32 -9.50 0.79
N LYS A 214 14.55 -10.57 0.01
CA LYS A 214 13.73 -11.79 0.06
C LYS A 214 13.62 -12.35 1.47
N GLN A 215 14.74 -12.46 2.18
CA GLN A 215 14.75 -13.09 3.49
C GLN A 215 13.92 -12.28 4.48
N SER A 216 14.09 -10.96 4.51
CA SER A 216 13.31 -10.08 5.37
C SER A 216 11.80 -10.12 5.09
N PHE A 217 11.38 -10.21 3.81
CA PHE A 217 9.98 -10.45 3.48
C PHE A 217 9.48 -11.80 4.03
N LEU A 218 10.27 -12.86 3.87
CA LEU A 218 9.90 -14.19 4.36
C LEU A 218 9.85 -14.24 5.88
N ASP A 219 10.78 -13.58 6.57
CA ASP A 219 10.84 -13.54 8.03
C ASP A 219 9.57 -12.87 8.59
N PHE A 220 9.17 -11.73 8.02
CA PHE A 220 7.91 -11.07 8.37
C PHE A 220 6.69 -11.93 8.04
N ILE A 221 6.63 -12.52 6.84
CA ILE A 221 5.51 -13.38 6.46
C ILE A 221 5.41 -14.61 7.36
N ASN A 222 6.53 -15.16 7.82
CA ASN A 222 6.54 -16.29 8.74
C ASN A 222 6.12 -15.87 10.16
N SER A 223 6.49 -14.68 10.64
CA SER A 223 6.10 -14.23 11.98
C SER A 223 4.58 -14.04 12.13
N VAL A 224 3.89 -13.64 11.05
CA VAL A 224 2.44 -13.38 11.04
C VAL A 224 1.58 -14.60 10.69
N ARG A 225 2.19 -15.78 10.46
CA ARG A 225 1.47 -17.05 10.18
C ARG A 225 0.96 -17.77 11.43
N SER A 226 1.32 -17.27 12.61
CA SER A 226 1.06 -17.88 13.92
C SER A 226 -0.42 -17.91 14.28
#